data_AF-K9DK61-F1
#
_entry.id   AF-K9DK61-F1
#
_cell.length_a   1.000
_cell.length_b   1.000
_cell.length_c   1.000
_cell.angle_alpha   90.00
_cell.angle_beta   90.00
_cell.angle_gamma   90.00
#
_symmetry.space_group_name_H-M   'P 1'
#
loop_
_entity.id
_entity.type
_entity.pdbx_description
1 polymer ?
#
loop_
_entity_poly.entity_id
_entity_poly.type
_entity_poly.pdbx_seq_one_letter_code
_entity_poly.pdbx_strand_id
1 'polypeptide(L)' 'MKDYCEYCAEELTPEGRCPDESCVYNFYLDAIAECDEEIAAEKEANE' A
#
# COMPACT_ATOMS: atom_id res chain seq x y z
N MET A 1 6.89 -7.72 -16.87
CA MET A 1 6.17 -6.46 -17.09
C MET A 1 6.69 -5.49 -16.05
N LYS A 2 6.94 -4.23 -16.40
CA LYS A 2 7.35 -3.21 -15.42
C LYS A 2 6.11 -2.45 -15.02
N ASP A 3 5.91 -2.28 -13.72
CA ASP A 3 4.81 -1.50 -13.18
C ASP A 3 5.35 -0.15 -12.74
N TYR A 4 4.53 0.88 -12.90
CA TYR A 4 4.93 2.27 -12.67
C TYR A 4 3.95 2.93 -11.69
N CYS A 5 4.49 3.75 -10.80
CA CYS A 5 3.71 4.57 -9.89
C CYS A 5 2.78 5.50 -10.68
N GLU A 6 1.48 5.48 -10.39
CA GLU A 6 0.49 6.29 -11.11
C GLU A 6 0.62 7.80 -10.84
N TYR A 7 1.34 8.21 -9.79
CA TYR A 7 1.46 9.61 -9.39
C TYR A 7 2.76 10.28 -9.86
N CYS A 8 3.90 9.59 -9.74
CA CYS A 8 5.20 10.15 -10.11
C CYS A 8 5.86 9.45 -11.32
N ALA A 9 5.23 8.40 -11.86
CA ALA A 9 5.72 7.61 -12.99
C ALA A 9 7.07 6.90 -12.78
N GLU A 10 7.57 6.82 -11.54
CA GLU A 10 8.72 5.99 -11.19
C GLU A 10 8.40 4.50 -11.32
N GLU A 11 9.39 3.69 -11.69
CA GLU A 11 9.25 2.23 -11.71
C GLU A 11 9.06 1.71 -10.27
N LEU A 12 8.02 0.91 -10.05
CA LEU A 12 7.74 0.34 -8.73
C LEU A 12 8.81 -0.66 -8.33
N THR A 13 9.03 -0.80 -7.02
CA THR A 13 9.86 -1.86 -6.46
C THR A 13 9.21 -3.24 -6.71
N PRO A 14 9.95 -4.35 -6.55
CA PRO A 14 9.37 -5.70 -6.67
C PRO A 14 8.21 -5.96 -5.69
N GLU A 15 8.16 -5.24 -4.58
CA GLU A 15 7.11 -5.27 -3.56
C GLU A 15 5.91 -4.40 -3.94
N GLY A 16 5.94 -3.75 -5.11
CA GLY A 16 4.87 -2.90 -5.60
C GLY A 16 4.82 -1.53 -4.95
N ARG A 17 5.91 -1.03 -4.32
CA ARG A 17 5.97 0.30 -3.71
C ARG A 17 6.66 1.32 -4.61
N CYS A 18 6.32 2.59 -4.45
CA CYS A 18 7.05 3.68 -5.09
C CYS A 18 8.43 3.85 -4.41
N PRO A 19 9.53 4.00 -5.17
CA PRO A 19 10.87 4.17 -4.59
C PRO A 19 11.05 5.50 -3.84
N ASP A 20 10.24 6.51 -4.15
CA ASP A 20 10.12 7.70 -3.31
C ASP A 20 9.20 7.39 -2.12
N GLU A 21 9.81 7.22 -0.94
CA GLU A 21 9.12 6.93 0.32
C GLU A 21 8.07 7.99 0.69
N SER A 22 8.25 9.24 0.23
CA SER A 22 7.32 10.35 0.49
C SER A 22 6.19 10.46 -0.53
N CYS A 23 6.16 9.60 -1.54
CA CYS A 23 5.14 9.61 -2.57
C CYS A 23 3.76 9.25 -2.01
N VAL A 24 2.73 9.99 -2.42
CA VAL A 24 1.33 9.74 -2.05
C VAL A 24 0.84 8.33 -2.39
N TYR A 25 1.46 7.67 -3.39
CA TYR A 25 1.21 6.28 -3.70
C TYR A 25 1.41 5.36 -2.49
N ASN A 26 2.55 5.51 -1.80
CA ASN A 26 2.88 4.71 -0.63
C ASN A 26 1.96 5.03 0.54
N PHE A 27 1.59 6.30 0.71
CA PHE A 27 0.61 6.72 1.73
C PHE A 27 -0.73 5.98 1.58
N TYR A 28 -1.23 5.85 0.35
CA TYR A 28 -2.48 5.09 0.12
C TYR A 28 -2.32 3.60 0.41
N LEU A 29 -1.19 3.00 0.04
CA LEU A 29 -0.92 1.59 0.36
C LEU A 29 -0.88 1.35 1.87
N ASP A 30 -0.25 2.26 2.61
CA ASP A 30 -0.16 2.17 4.07
C ASP A 30 -1.53 2.30 4.72
N ALA A 31 -2.35 3.26 4.28
CA ALA A 31 -3.71 3.44 4.81
C ALA A 31 -4.62 2.23 4.53
N ILE A 32 -4.48 1.60 3.36
CA ILE A 32 -5.23 0.36 3.04
C ILE A 32 -4.77 -0.79 3.93
N ALA A 33 -3.46 -0.94 4.14
CA ALA A 33 -2.92 -1.98 5.00
C ALA A 33 -3.41 -1.83 6.45
N GLU A 34 -3.41 -0.60 7.00
CA GLU A 34 -4.00 -0.33 8.33
C GLU A 34 -5.48 -0.71 8.38
N CYS A 35 -6.26 -0.37 7.35
CA CYS A 35 -7.68 -0.75 7.30
C CYS A 35 -7.87 -2.28 7.29
N ASP A 36 -7.04 -3.01 6.53
CA ASP A 36 -7.10 -4.47 6.46
C ASP A 36 -6.76 -5.11 7.81
N GLU A 37 -5.78 -4.56 8.54
CA GLU A 37 -5.41 -5.00 9.89
C GLU A 37 -6.57 -4.78 10.89
N GLU A 38 -7.21 -3.60 10.86
CA GLU A 38 -8.37 -3.30 11.71
C GLU A 38 -9.54 -4.27 11.42
N ILE A 39 -9.85 -4.51 10.15
CA ILE A 39 -10.91 -5.44 9.73
C ILE A 39 -10.60 -6.87 10.18
N ALA A 40 -9.34 -7.31 10.10
CA ALA A 40 -8.93 -8.63 10.56
C ALA A 40 -9.10 -8.76 12.08
N ALA A 41 -8.67 -7.76 12.85
CA ALA A 41 -8.83 -7.73 14.30
C ALA A 41 -10.31 -7.75 14.73
N GLU A 42 -11.17 -7.01 14.03
CA GLU A 42 -12.62 -7.04 14.29
C GLU A 42 -13.26 -8.40 13.98
N LYS A 43 -12.79 -9.11 12.94
CA LYS A 43 -13.27 -10.46 12.64
C LYS A 43 -12.86 -11.45 13.72
N GLU A 44 -11.60 -11.45 14.12
CA GLU A 44 -11.09 -12.33 15.19
C GLU A 44 -11.79 -12.09 16.54
N ALA A 45 -12.17 -10.84 16.85
CA ALA A 45 -12.88 -10.51 18.09
C ALA A 45 -14.35 -10.97 18.11
N ASN A 46 -14.94 -11.24 16.93
CA ASN A 46 -16.35 -11.60 16.77
C ASN A 46 -16.57 -13.09 16.45
N GLU A 47 -15.51 -13.90 16.40
CA GLU A 47 -15.53 -15.38 16.25
C GLU A 47 -15.37 -16.10 17.60
#